data_AF-A0A7S1W327-F1
#
_entry.id   AF-A0A7S1W327-F1
#
_cell.length_a   1.000
_cell.length_b   1.000
_cell.length_c   1.000
_cell.angle_alpha   90.00
_cell.angle_beta   90.00
_cell.angle_gamma   90.00
#
_symmetry.space_group_name_H-M   'P 1'
#
loop_
_entity.id
_entity.type
_entity.pdbx_description
1 polymer ?
#
loop_
_entity_poly.entity_id
_entity_poly.type
_entity_poly.pdbx_seq_one_letter_code
_entity_poly.pdbx_strand_id
1 'polypeptide(L)'
;ENLSVFPFRRAPGSEYVAWTYVGALQYAFVMFVNVVTTLSLWVCVHYERISEERMQEVLGDLKMVKAVSNLWAMLNLLVLFEYLRESQHTEERMNKIRPMSKFFCIKLIVLFSLWQEQLMTVLAKEQMLPNFVGIKYDWKDQKRTAEGAINFLVCMEMLLFAQWHRYAYPCEEKQDIGENVPNAFRDQKYERKCCLFQCGIGKLVDDVGYLLRKRVRGQHQCVRLLAKAKKNNCLASPGSPEVQELKRLFNYFELDDKEEVSAAQLRHILVKSRLARGMEDAARKVQAADRDKSGRLTFDEFLKLAVDA
;
A
#
# COMPACT_ATOMS: atom_id res chain seq x y z
N GLU A 1 -15.40 -14.65 1.97
CA GLU A 1 -14.68 -15.56 1.06
C GLU A 1 -13.17 -15.34 1.14
N ASN A 2 -12.36 -16.19 0.51
CA ASN A 2 -10.95 -15.89 0.29
C ASN A 2 -10.87 -14.94 -0.91
N LEU A 3 -10.35 -13.73 -0.73
CA LEU A 3 -9.93 -12.83 -1.80
C LEU A 3 -9.07 -13.61 -2.81
N SER A 4 -9.67 -14.02 -3.93
CA SER A 4 -9.08 -14.87 -4.97
C SER A 4 -8.12 -14.10 -5.88
N VAL A 5 -7.86 -12.83 -5.57
CA VAL A 5 -7.15 -11.90 -6.45
C VAL A 5 -5.63 -12.04 -6.36
N PHE A 6 -5.07 -12.90 -5.47
CA PHE A 6 -3.62 -12.90 -5.19
C PHE A 6 -2.85 -14.23 -5.35
N PRO A 7 -1.59 -14.19 -5.87
CA PRO A 7 -0.70 -15.35 -5.95
C PRO A 7 -0.23 -15.89 -4.58
N PHE A 8 -0.41 -15.14 -3.49
CA PHE A 8 -0.04 -15.58 -2.14
C PHE A 8 -1.26 -15.63 -1.22
N ARG A 9 -1.62 -16.84 -0.75
CA ARG A 9 -2.68 -17.04 0.25
C ARG A 9 -2.25 -16.43 1.59
N ARG A 10 -2.76 -15.24 1.91
CA ARG A 10 -2.67 -14.65 3.25
C ARG A 10 -4.07 -14.35 3.76
N ALA A 11 -4.28 -14.58 5.05
CA ALA A 11 -5.55 -14.26 5.68
C ALA A 11 -5.78 -12.74 5.66
N PRO A 12 -6.99 -12.26 5.34
CA PRO A 12 -7.32 -10.84 5.41
C PRO A 12 -7.17 -10.33 6.85
N GLY A 13 -6.72 -9.08 7.01
CA GLY A 13 -6.53 -8.43 8.32
C GLY A 13 -5.29 -7.54 8.41
N SER A 14 -4.94 -7.14 9.64
CA SER A 14 -3.93 -6.10 9.87
C SER A 14 -2.51 -6.49 9.45
N GLU A 15 -2.15 -7.77 9.55
CA GLU A 15 -0.87 -8.28 9.06
C GLU A 15 -0.75 -8.13 7.53
N TYR A 16 -1.83 -8.43 6.80
CA TYR A 16 -1.85 -8.32 5.34
C TYR A 16 -1.65 -6.87 4.88
N VAL A 17 -2.37 -5.93 5.50
CA VAL A 17 -2.23 -4.49 5.23
C VAL A 17 -0.82 -3.99 5.58
N ALA A 18 -0.24 -4.47 6.68
CA ALA A 18 1.12 -4.08 7.06
C ALA A 18 2.18 -4.52 6.03
N TRP A 19 2.07 -5.74 5.52
CA TRP A 19 3.03 -6.23 4.53
C TRP A 19 2.87 -5.59 3.16
N THR A 20 1.64 -5.37 2.69
CA THR A 20 1.39 -4.66 1.42
C THR A 20 1.87 -3.21 1.50
N TYR A 21 1.66 -2.55 2.64
CA TYR A 21 2.19 -1.22 2.92
C TYR A 21 3.73 -1.18 2.86
N VAL A 22 4.41 -2.10 3.54
CA VAL A 22 5.89 -2.21 3.49
C VAL A 22 6.37 -2.53 2.07
N GLY A 23 5.65 -3.40 1.35
CA GLY A 23 5.94 -3.73 -0.05
C GLY A 23 5.84 -2.52 -0.98
N ALA A 24 4.89 -1.62 -0.75
CA ALA A 24 4.77 -0.37 -1.48
C ALA A 24 5.91 0.62 -1.14
N LEU A 25 6.33 0.70 0.12
CA LEU A 25 7.42 1.58 0.57
C LEU A 25 8.82 1.13 0.14
N GLN A 26 9.00 -0.16 -0.19
CA GLN A 26 10.29 -0.71 -0.62
C GLN A 26 10.94 0.08 -1.77
N TYR A 27 10.13 0.62 -2.69
CA TYR A 27 10.64 1.40 -3.82
C TYR A 27 11.35 2.68 -3.37
N ALA A 28 10.86 3.34 -2.31
CA ALA A 28 11.51 4.54 -1.77
C ALA A 28 12.92 4.21 -1.24
N PHE A 29 13.08 3.06 -0.60
CA PHE A 29 14.40 2.59 -0.15
C PHE A 29 15.32 2.24 -1.32
N VAL A 30 14.83 1.54 -2.35
CA VAL A 30 15.61 1.25 -3.56
C VAL A 30 16.06 2.52 -4.26
N MET A 31 15.19 3.53 -4.34
CA MET A 31 15.52 4.82 -4.91
C MET A 31 16.63 5.53 -4.12
N PHE A 32 16.57 5.50 -2.79
CA PHE A 32 17.63 6.07 -1.95
C PHE A 32 18.97 5.36 -2.19
N VAL A 33 19.00 4.02 -2.18
CA VAL A 33 20.21 3.24 -2.46
C VAL A 33 20.73 3.55 -3.86
N ASN A 34 19.86 3.64 -4.86
CA ASN A 34 20.26 3.96 -6.22
C ASN A 34 20.92 5.35 -6.33
N VAL A 35 20.37 6.37 -5.66
CA VAL A 35 20.99 7.71 -5.62
C VAL A 35 22.36 7.65 -4.98
N VAL A 36 22.51 6.95 -3.85
CA VAL A 36 23.80 6.79 -3.16
C VAL A 36 24.80 6.06 -4.06
N THR A 37 24.40 4.95 -4.69
CA THR A 37 25.27 4.18 -5.59
C THR A 37 25.66 5.00 -6.82
N THR A 38 24.72 5.73 -7.42
CA THR A 38 25.00 6.60 -8.58
C THR A 38 25.98 7.71 -8.22
N LEU A 39 25.79 8.35 -7.06
CA LEU A 39 26.72 9.37 -6.56
C LEU A 39 28.11 8.78 -6.29
N SER A 40 28.16 7.60 -5.67
CA SER A 40 29.40 6.87 -5.39
C SER A 40 30.16 6.54 -6.68
N LEU A 41 29.45 6.05 -7.70
CA LEU A 41 30.03 5.76 -9.02
C LEU A 41 30.54 7.02 -9.70
N TRP A 42 29.77 8.10 -9.66
CA TRP A 42 30.18 9.39 -10.21
C TRP A 42 31.48 9.90 -9.56
N VAL A 43 31.60 9.81 -8.23
CA VAL A 43 32.84 10.15 -7.51
C VAL A 43 34.00 9.24 -7.92
N CYS A 44 33.80 7.92 -8.00
CA CYS A 44 34.84 6.97 -8.38
C CYS A 44 35.36 7.19 -9.82
N VAL A 45 34.47 7.56 -10.75
CA VAL A 45 34.86 7.92 -12.12
C VAL A 45 35.61 9.25 -12.14
N HIS A 46 35.19 10.24 -11.35
CA HIS A 46 35.88 11.54 -11.27
C HIS A 46 37.33 11.41 -10.77
N TYR A 47 37.61 10.48 -9.86
CA TYR A 47 38.96 10.16 -9.38
C TYR A 47 39.69 9.11 -10.24
N GLU A 48 39.24 8.87 -11.48
CA GLU A 48 39.82 7.91 -12.45
C GLU A 48 39.99 6.48 -11.91
N ARG A 49 39.27 6.12 -10.84
CA ARG A 49 39.39 4.83 -10.16
C ARG A 49 38.62 3.71 -10.87
N ILE A 50 37.67 4.09 -11.73
CA ILE A 50 36.79 3.19 -12.50
C ILE A 50 36.64 3.75 -13.92
N SER A 51 36.66 2.89 -14.94
CA SER A 51 36.40 3.28 -16.33
C SER A 51 34.93 3.63 -16.60
N GLU A 52 34.68 4.54 -17.54
CA GLU A 52 33.31 4.97 -17.91
C GLU A 52 32.44 3.81 -18.42
N GLU A 53 33.03 2.82 -19.09
CA GLU A 53 32.32 1.64 -19.59
C GLU A 53 31.69 0.83 -18.45
N ARG A 54 32.45 0.60 -17.36
CA ARG A 54 31.94 -0.08 -16.17
C ARG A 54 30.85 0.71 -15.47
N MET A 55 30.89 2.04 -15.53
CA MET A 55 29.82 2.88 -15.01
C MET A 55 28.53 2.66 -15.80
N GLN A 56 28.58 2.61 -17.13
CA GLN A 56 27.39 2.41 -17.97
C GLN A 56 26.74 1.03 -17.76
N GLU A 57 27.55 -0.02 -17.58
CA GLU A 57 27.06 -1.36 -17.23
C GLU A 57 26.27 -1.34 -15.91
N VAL A 58 26.88 -0.81 -14.84
CA VAL A 58 26.23 -0.74 -13.52
C VAL A 58 24.99 0.16 -13.55
N LEU A 59 25.01 1.27 -14.30
CA LEU A 59 23.84 2.13 -14.49
C LEU A 59 22.71 1.39 -15.23
N GLY A 60 23.04 0.52 -16.19
CA GLY A 60 22.10 -0.37 -16.86
C GLY A 60 21.40 -1.31 -15.87
N ASP A 61 22.17 -2.00 -15.03
CA ASP A 61 21.64 -2.88 -13.99
C ASP A 61 20.76 -2.14 -12.99
N LEU A 62 21.19 -0.94 -12.55
CA LEU A 62 20.41 -0.09 -11.65
C LEU A 62 19.07 0.33 -12.27
N LYS A 63 19.00 0.57 -13.58
CA LYS A 63 17.75 0.86 -14.29
C LYS A 63 16.81 -0.35 -14.26
N MET A 64 17.33 -1.56 -14.47
CA MET A 64 16.53 -2.79 -14.39
C MET A 64 16.00 -3.03 -12.97
N VAL A 65 16.84 -2.87 -11.96
CA VAL A 65 16.45 -2.99 -10.55
C VAL A 65 15.34 -1.99 -10.18
N LYS A 66 15.44 -0.74 -10.66
CA LYS A 66 14.38 0.27 -10.48
C LYS A 66 13.06 -0.17 -11.12
N ALA A 67 13.11 -0.68 -12.35
CA ALA A 67 11.91 -1.07 -13.08
C ALA A 67 11.18 -2.20 -12.35
N VAL A 68 11.91 -3.23 -11.91
CA VAL A 68 11.37 -4.36 -11.16
C VAL A 68 10.82 -3.91 -9.80
N SER A 69 11.57 -3.09 -9.06
CA SER A 69 11.13 -2.56 -7.76
C SER A 69 9.88 -1.68 -7.89
N ASN A 70 9.82 -0.82 -8.91
CA ASN A 70 8.64 0.00 -9.20
C ASN A 70 7.43 -0.89 -9.53
N LEU A 71 7.59 -1.91 -10.38
CA LEU A 71 6.51 -2.83 -10.72
C LEU A 71 6.00 -3.59 -9.48
N TRP A 72 6.90 -4.00 -8.59
CA TRP A 72 6.54 -4.65 -7.34
C TRP A 72 5.77 -3.73 -6.39
N ALA A 73 6.24 -2.49 -6.21
CA ALA A 73 5.57 -1.51 -5.36
C ALA A 73 4.18 -1.14 -5.90
N MET A 74 4.05 -1.04 -7.23
CA MET A 74 2.79 -0.82 -7.94
C MET A 74 1.78 -1.94 -7.71
N LEU A 75 2.25 -3.19 -7.80
CA LEU A 75 1.42 -4.37 -7.53
C LEU A 75 0.95 -4.36 -6.07
N ASN A 76 1.83 -4.09 -5.10
CA ASN A 76 1.42 -4.00 -3.69
C ASN A 76 0.42 -2.85 -3.43
N LEU A 77 0.57 -1.72 -4.12
CA LEU A 77 -0.34 -0.59 -3.99
C LEU A 77 -1.72 -0.88 -4.60
N LEU A 78 -1.77 -1.51 -5.78
CA LEU A 78 -3.03 -1.93 -6.42
C LEU A 78 -3.81 -2.87 -5.50
N VAL A 79 -3.09 -3.70 -4.78
CA VAL A 79 -3.66 -4.73 -3.90
C VAL A 79 -4.18 -4.16 -2.62
N LEU A 80 -3.40 -3.24 -2.04
CA LEU A 80 -3.89 -2.44 -0.94
C LEU A 80 -5.14 -1.66 -1.36
N PHE A 81 -5.18 -1.14 -2.59
CA PHE A 81 -6.34 -0.43 -3.11
C PHE A 81 -7.57 -1.33 -3.26
N GLU A 82 -7.44 -2.49 -3.89
CA GLU A 82 -8.53 -3.47 -4.00
C GLU A 82 -9.03 -3.93 -2.62
N TYR A 83 -8.11 -4.19 -1.69
CA TYR A 83 -8.48 -4.55 -0.31
C TYR A 83 -9.26 -3.44 0.40
N LEU A 84 -8.82 -2.18 0.25
CA LEU A 84 -9.52 -1.03 0.84
C LEU A 84 -10.88 -0.77 0.18
N ARG A 85 -11.03 -1.12 -1.09
CA ARG A 85 -12.29 -1.00 -1.83
C ARG A 85 -13.31 -2.07 -1.45
N GLU A 86 -12.85 -3.30 -1.20
CA GLU A 86 -13.74 -4.40 -0.77
C GLU A 86 -14.19 -4.25 0.70
N SER A 87 -13.41 -3.56 1.54
CA SER A 87 -13.82 -3.23 2.90
C SER A 87 -14.99 -2.23 2.90
N GLN A 88 -16.20 -2.72 3.13
CA GLN A 88 -17.45 -1.92 3.14
C GLN A 88 -17.37 -0.64 3.99
N HIS A 89 -16.71 -0.69 5.16
CA HIS A 89 -16.58 0.46 6.06
C HIS A 89 -15.64 1.56 5.52
N THR A 90 -14.73 1.20 4.61
CA THR A 90 -13.74 2.13 4.05
C THR A 90 -14.10 2.59 2.64
N GLU A 91 -15.07 1.93 1.97
CA GLU A 91 -15.48 2.23 0.61
C GLU A 91 -15.95 3.69 0.45
N GLU A 92 -16.86 4.16 1.31
CA GLU A 92 -17.38 5.54 1.24
C GLU A 92 -16.27 6.58 1.43
N ARG A 93 -15.36 6.33 2.39
CA ARG A 93 -14.21 7.20 2.65
C ARG A 93 -13.24 7.21 1.48
N MET A 94 -13.02 6.07 0.85
CA MET A 94 -12.13 5.92 -0.31
C MET A 94 -12.74 6.57 -1.56
N ASN A 95 -14.03 6.38 -1.81
CA ASN A 95 -14.73 7.00 -2.94
C ASN A 95 -14.68 8.53 -2.86
N LYS A 96 -14.75 9.11 -1.66
CA LYS A 96 -14.57 10.55 -1.45
C LYS A 96 -13.18 11.06 -1.87
N ILE A 97 -12.13 10.26 -1.64
CA ILE A 97 -10.72 10.62 -1.93
C ILE A 97 -10.38 10.47 -3.43
N ARG A 98 -11.21 9.79 -4.23
CA ARG A 98 -10.97 9.51 -5.68
C ARG A 98 -9.54 9.00 -5.99
N PRO A 99 -9.07 7.95 -5.31
CA PRO A 99 -7.70 7.47 -5.37
C PRO A 99 -7.27 7.03 -6.78
N MET A 100 -8.17 6.45 -7.58
CA MET A 100 -7.85 5.98 -8.93
C MET A 100 -7.48 7.14 -9.86
N SER A 101 -8.23 8.24 -9.81
CA SER A 101 -7.94 9.41 -10.63
C SER A 101 -6.60 10.05 -10.25
N LYS A 102 -6.30 10.12 -8.95
CA LYS A 102 -5.01 10.61 -8.43
C LYS A 102 -3.84 9.77 -8.92
N PHE A 103 -4.01 8.46 -8.82
CA PHE A 103 -2.99 7.49 -9.18
C PHE A 103 -2.68 7.53 -10.70
N PHE A 104 -3.72 7.44 -11.53
CA PHE A 104 -3.55 7.49 -12.98
C PHE A 104 -3.04 8.84 -13.47
N CYS A 105 -3.46 9.95 -12.86
CA CYS A 105 -2.98 11.28 -13.25
C CYS A 105 -1.45 11.38 -13.21
N ILE A 106 -0.81 10.88 -12.14
CA ILE A 106 0.66 10.95 -11.97
C ILE A 106 1.38 9.89 -12.83
N LYS A 107 0.80 8.71 -13.01
CA LYS A 107 1.46 7.63 -13.76
C LYS A 107 1.34 7.81 -15.27
N LEU A 108 0.19 8.25 -15.75
CA LEU A 108 -0.05 8.42 -17.19
C LEU A 108 0.76 9.56 -17.78
N ILE A 109 0.99 10.66 -17.04
CA ILE A 109 1.85 11.75 -17.52
C ILE A 109 3.29 11.28 -17.78
N VAL A 110 3.84 10.44 -16.89
CA VAL A 110 5.19 9.89 -17.10
C VAL A 110 5.20 8.86 -18.22
N LEU A 111 4.19 7.99 -18.28
CA LEU A 111 4.10 6.93 -19.29
C LEU A 111 3.96 7.52 -20.70
N PHE A 112 3.09 8.52 -20.86
CA PHE A 112 2.76 9.06 -22.17
C PHE A 112 3.93 9.90 -22.72
N SER A 113 4.63 10.67 -21.88
CA SER A 113 5.90 11.32 -22.25
C SER A 113 6.98 10.33 -22.70
N LEU A 114 7.11 9.15 -22.05
CA LEU A 114 8.08 8.12 -22.46
C LEU A 114 7.72 7.50 -23.82
N TRP A 115 6.44 7.23 -24.07
CA TRP A 115 6.00 6.68 -25.36
C TRP A 115 6.15 7.69 -26.49
N GLN A 116 5.93 8.98 -26.24
CA GLN A 116 6.18 10.04 -27.21
C GLN A 116 7.66 10.10 -27.60
N GLU A 117 8.58 10.08 -26.62
CA GLU A 117 10.02 10.09 -26.88
C GLU A 117 10.47 8.88 -27.71
N GLN A 118 9.99 7.68 -27.34
CA GLN A 118 10.32 6.44 -28.06
C GLN A 118 9.75 6.45 -29.48
N LEU A 119 8.48 6.82 -29.66
CA LEU A 119 7.80 6.86 -30.96
C LEU A 119 8.52 7.84 -31.90
N MET A 120 8.79 9.06 -31.44
CA MET A 120 9.41 10.09 -32.25
C MET A 120 10.87 9.76 -32.59
N THR A 121 11.61 9.11 -31.68
CA THR A 121 12.97 8.61 -31.97
C THR A 121 12.97 7.52 -33.05
N VAL A 122 11.96 6.63 -33.05
CA VAL A 122 11.82 5.62 -34.11
C VAL A 122 11.45 6.28 -35.44
N LEU A 123 10.50 7.21 -35.47
CA LEU A 123 10.14 7.95 -36.70
C LEU A 123 11.31 8.78 -37.25
N ALA A 124 12.16 9.31 -36.38
CA ALA A 124 13.38 10.04 -36.75
C ALA A 124 14.49 9.13 -37.30
N LYS A 125 14.43 7.81 -37.07
CA LYS A 125 15.36 6.86 -37.69
C LYS A 125 14.89 6.42 -39.07
N GLU A 126 13.58 6.24 -39.22
CA GLU A 126 12.95 5.75 -40.45
C GLU A 126 12.79 6.83 -41.54
N GLN A 127 13.32 8.05 -41.37
CA GLN A 127 13.19 9.13 -42.37
C GLN A 127 11.75 9.55 -42.72
N MET A 128 10.77 9.17 -41.90
CA MET A 128 9.34 9.42 -42.15
C MET A 128 8.83 10.79 -41.67
N LEU A 129 9.69 11.63 -41.07
CA LEU A 129 9.25 12.95 -40.59
C LEU A 129 9.29 13.97 -41.72
N PRO A 130 8.22 14.78 -41.88
CA PRO A 130 8.20 15.82 -42.90
C PRO A 130 9.25 16.90 -42.60
N ASN A 131 9.84 17.45 -43.66
CA ASN A 131 10.71 18.62 -43.53
C ASN A 131 9.84 19.85 -43.30
N PHE A 132 10.08 20.59 -42.22
CA PHE A 132 9.33 21.81 -41.92
C PHE A 132 10.12 23.04 -42.40
N VAL A 133 9.48 23.89 -43.19
CA VAL A 133 10.01 25.20 -43.57
C VAL A 133 9.55 26.20 -42.52
N GLY A 134 10.47 26.63 -41.66
CA GLY A 134 10.19 27.65 -40.64
C GLY A 134 10.34 29.05 -41.19
N ILE A 135 9.72 30.04 -40.51
CA ILE A 135 9.74 31.46 -40.94
C ILE A 135 11.17 32.04 -40.95
N LYS A 136 12.10 31.50 -40.15
CA LYS A 136 13.48 32.00 -40.00
C LYS A 136 14.57 30.94 -40.24
N TYR A 137 14.23 29.66 -40.13
CA TYR A 137 15.14 28.53 -40.30
C TYR A 137 14.40 27.33 -40.88
N ASP A 138 15.01 26.64 -41.86
CA ASP A 138 14.51 25.37 -42.38
C ASP A 138 14.90 24.22 -41.44
N TRP A 139 13.92 23.40 -41.07
CA TRP A 139 14.10 22.20 -40.27
C TRP A 139 14.24 20.99 -41.21
N LYS A 140 15.41 20.90 -41.85
CA LYS A 140 15.78 19.79 -42.74
C LYS A 140 16.41 18.61 -41.99
N ASP A 141 16.85 18.84 -40.76
CA ASP A 141 17.43 17.81 -39.91
C ASP A 141 16.31 17.08 -39.17
N GLN A 142 16.15 15.79 -39.49
CA GLN A 142 15.11 14.94 -38.93
C GLN A 142 15.14 14.87 -37.40
N LYS A 143 16.35 14.89 -36.82
CA LYS A 143 16.51 14.83 -35.36
C LYS A 143 15.92 16.08 -34.70
N ARG A 144 16.25 17.25 -35.24
CA ARG A 144 15.70 18.53 -34.75
C ARG A 144 14.19 18.57 -34.90
N THR A 145 13.67 18.11 -36.04
CA THR A 145 12.22 18.02 -36.26
C THR A 145 11.53 17.12 -35.22
N ALA A 146 12.12 15.98 -34.89
CA ALA A 146 11.60 15.08 -33.86
C ALA A 146 11.60 15.72 -32.47
N GLU A 147 12.72 16.35 -32.08
CA GLU A 147 12.85 17.06 -30.80
C GLU A 147 11.82 18.19 -30.66
N GLY A 148 11.64 18.98 -31.72
CA GLY A 148 10.64 20.05 -31.76
C GLY A 148 9.21 19.52 -31.61
N ALA A 149 8.89 18.43 -32.32
CA ALA A 149 7.58 17.78 -32.23
C ALA A 149 7.32 17.15 -30.85
N ILE A 150 8.33 16.50 -30.22
CA ILE A 150 8.22 16.00 -28.84
C ILE A 150 7.92 17.16 -27.89
N ASN A 151 8.70 18.24 -27.94
CA ASN A 151 8.50 19.39 -27.07
C ASN A 151 7.09 19.99 -27.22
N PHE A 152 6.59 20.09 -28.44
CA PHE A 152 5.22 20.55 -28.69
C PHE A 152 4.15 19.59 -28.12
N LEU A 153 4.31 18.28 -28.33
CA LEU A 153 3.38 17.27 -27.81
C LEU A 153 3.37 17.25 -26.27
N VAL A 154 4.53 17.38 -25.63
CA VAL A 154 4.64 17.49 -24.17
C VAL A 154 3.94 18.74 -23.66
N CYS A 155 4.06 19.89 -24.32
CA CYS A 155 3.32 21.10 -23.93
C CYS A 155 1.80 20.89 -23.97
N MET A 156 1.28 20.27 -25.03
CA MET A 156 -0.15 19.94 -25.17
C MET A 156 -0.61 18.94 -24.10
N GLU A 157 0.20 17.91 -23.85
CA GLU A 157 -0.04 16.91 -22.82
C GLU A 157 -0.09 17.53 -21.42
N MET A 158 0.89 18.37 -21.07
CA MET A 158 0.95 19.03 -19.76
C MET A 158 -0.29 19.90 -19.50
N LEU A 159 -0.87 20.52 -20.53
CA LEU A 159 -2.13 21.26 -20.41
C LEU A 159 -3.31 20.34 -20.04
N LEU A 160 -3.44 19.20 -20.70
CA LEU A 160 -4.50 18.22 -20.40
C LEU A 160 -4.33 17.63 -18.99
N PHE A 161 -3.10 17.30 -18.61
CA PHE A 161 -2.82 16.79 -17.26
C PHE A 161 -2.95 17.85 -16.18
N ALA A 162 -2.69 19.13 -16.46
CA ALA A 162 -2.96 20.21 -15.49
C ALA A 162 -4.46 20.29 -15.17
N GLN A 163 -5.31 20.18 -16.19
CA GLN A 163 -6.76 20.15 -16.00
C GLN A 163 -7.20 18.88 -15.23
N TRP A 164 -6.65 17.71 -15.58
CA TRP A 164 -6.93 16.47 -14.86
C TRP A 164 -6.45 16.53 -13.40
N HIS A 165 -5.25 17.06 -13.16
CA HIS A 165 -4.70 17.23 -11.82
C HIS A 165 -5.61 18.11 -10.95
N ARG A 166 -6.21 19.16 -11.51
CA ARG A 166 -7.21 19.98 -10.81
C ARG A 166 -8.45 19.18 -10.40
N TYR A 167 -8.90 18.24 -11.24
CA TYR A 167 -10.03 17.35 -10.93
C TYR A 167 -9.66 16.27 -9.90
N ALA A 168 -8.46 15.71 -10.02
CA ALA A 168 -7.97 14.64 -9.13
C ALA A 168 -7.58 15.15 -7.74
N TYR A 169 -7.11 16.40 -7.63
CA TYR A 169 -6.66 17.03 -6.39
C TYR A 169 -7.41 18.36 -6.13
N PRO A 170 -8.70 18.31 -5.76
CA PRO A 170 -9.45 19.51 -5.41
C PRO A 170 -8.89 20.17 -4.13
N CYS A 171 -8.92 21.50 -4.06
CA CYS A 171 -8.35 22.25 -2.94
C CYS A 171 -9.07 22.02 -1.59
N GLU A 172 -10.35 21.65 -1.62
CA GLU A 172 -11.21 21.48 -0.44
C GLU A 172 -10.90 20.23 0.38
N GLU A 173 -10.19 19.24 -0.19
CA GLU A 173 -9.92 17.95 0.47
C GLU A 173 -9.07 18.06 1.75
N LYS A 174 -8.34 19.18 1.94
CA LYS A 174 -7.46 19.37 3.11
C LYS A 174 -8.20 19.64 4.42
N GLN A 175 -9.47 20.02 4.39
CA GLN A 175 -10.20 20.44 5.61
C GLN A 175 -10.78 19.26 6.42
N ASP A 176 -11.14 18.15 5.77
CA ASP A 176 -11.90 17.07 6.43
C ASP A 176 -11.06 16.03 7.19
N ILE A 177 -9.74 15.97 6.96
CA ILE A 177 -8.88 14.93 7.54
C ILE A 177 -8.59 15.21 9.04
N GLY A 178 -8.67 16.47 9.47
CA GLY A 178 -8.36 16.88 10.85
C GLY A 178 -9.50 16.67 11.85
N GLU A 179 -10.76 16.67 11.39
CA GLU A 179 -11.92 16.83 12.28
C GLU A 179 -12.58 15.50 12.69
N ASN A 180 -12.41 14.44 11.89
CA ASN A 180 -13.06 13.13 12.09
C ASN A 180 -12.09 11.96 12.31
N VAL A 181 -10.97 12.17 12.98
CA VAL A 181 -10.12 11.06 13.44
C VAL A 181 -10.77 10.44 14.67
N PRO A 182 -11.26 9.19 14.64
CA PRO A 182 -11.93 8.57 15.79
C PRO A 182 -11.03 8.61 17.03
N ASN A 183 -11.59 8.90 18.21
CA ASN A 183 -10.84 8.96 19.47
C ASN A 183 -10.02 7.68 19.77
N ALA A 184 -10.37 6.53 19.17
CA ALA A 184 -9.59 5.29 19.20
C ALA A 184 -8.17 5.42 18.62
N PHE A 185 -7.89 6.44 17.80
CA PHE A 185 -6.56 6.77 17.26
C PHE A 185 -5.77 7.75 18.13
N ARG A 186 -6.40 8.40 19.11
CA ARG A 186 -5.74 9.33 20.04
C ARG A 186 -5.18 8.54 21.22
N ASP A 187 -4.13 7.76 20.97
CA ASP A 187 -3.36 7.17 22.05
C ASP A 187 -2.51 8.25 22.72
N GLN A 188 -2.99 8.77 23.86
CA GLN A 188 -2.33 9.83 24.63
C GLN A 188 -0.91 9.44 25.06
N LYS A 189 -0.58 8.14 25.06
CA LYS A 189 0.73 7.59 25.42
C LYS A 189 1.76 7.65 24.27
N TYR A 190 1.33 7.91 23.03
CA TYR A 190 2.24 8.16 21.92
C TYR A 190 2.68 9.63 21.93
N GLU A 191 3.44 10.01 22.95
CA GLU A 191 4.12 11.31 22.98
C GLU A 191 5.29 11.33 21.99
N ARG A 192 5.27 12.33 21.11
CA ARG A 192 6.14 12.51 19.96
C ARG A 192 7.58 12.80 20.42
N LYS A 193 8.44 11.78 20.40
CA LYS A 193 9.82 11.91 20.91
C LYS A 193 10.81 12.64 20.00
N CYS A 194 10.47 13.01 18.76
CA CYS A 194 11.44 13.68 17.90
C CYS A 194 10.81 14.67 16.91
N CYS A 195 11.18 15.96 17.03
CA CYS A 195 10.71 17.03 16.14
C CYS A 195 11.45 17.05 14.78
N LEU A 196 12.60 16.39 14.66
CA LEU A 196 13.45 16.43 13.46
C LEU A 196 12.88 15.66 12.24
N PHE A 197 11.96 14.71 12.47
CA PHE A 197 11.28 13.93 11.40
C PHE A 197 9.81 14.37 11.18
N GLN A 198 9.36 15.50 11.74
CA GLN A 198 7.95 15.90 11.78
C GLN A 198 7.34 16.44 10.48
N CYS A 199 8.09 16.52 9.37
CA CYS A 199 7.58 17.06 8.11
C CYS A 199 7.39 15.98 7.03
N GLY A 200 6.23 16.01 6.38
CA GLY A 200 5.96 15.28 5.14
C GLY A 200 5.83 13.76 5.29
N ILE A 201 6.50 13.04 4.39
CA ILE A 201 6.34 11.58 4.18
C ILE A 201 6.83 10.77 5.39
N GLY A 202 7.89 11.23 6.09
CA GLY A 202 8.44 10.52 7.25
C GLY A 202 7.42 10.37 8.39
N LYS A 203 6.73 11.46 8.71
CA LYS A 203 5.63 11.45 9.69
C LYS A 203 4.50 10.49 9.29
N LEU A 204 4.09 10.51 8.02
CA LEU A 204 3.05 9.61 7.52
C LEU A 204 3.47 8.14 7.66
N VAL A 205 4.73 7.83 7.37
CA VAL A 205 5.28 6.48 7.51
C VAL A 205 5.33 6.03 8.96
N ASP A 206 5.74 6.92 9.87
CA ASP A 206 5.80 6.62 11.29
C ASP A 206 4.40 6.44 11.90
N ASP A 207 3.45 7.31 11.57
CA ASP A 207 2.07 7.25 12.06
C ASP A 207 1.39 5.96 11.58
N VAL A 208 1.39 5.69 10.27
CA VAL A 208 0.79 4.48 9.69
C VAL A 208 1.51 3.22 10.20
N GLY A 209 2.84 3.25 10.22
CA GLY A 209 3.66 2.14 10.71
C GLY A 209 3.47 1.86 12.19
N TYR A 210 3.25 2.88 13.03
CA TYR A 210 2.91 2.72 14.43
C TYR A 210 1.53 2.08 14.60
N LEU A 211 0.52 2.60 13.90
CA LEU A 211 -0.86 2.10 13.98
C LEU A 211 -0.96 0.63 13.57
N LEU A 212 -0.32 0.26 12.46
CA LEU A 212 -0.28 -1.11 11.97
C LEU A 212 0.45 -2.03 12.95
N ARG A 213 1.63 -1.61 13.45
CA ARG A 213 2.38 -2.40 14.46
C ARG A 213 1.59 -2.58 15.76
N LYS A 214 0.90 -1.54 16.23
CA LYS A 214 0.07 -1.60 17.43
C LYS A 214 -1.06 -2.62 17.25
N ARG A 215 -1.77 -2.57 16.12
CA ARG A 215 -2.85 -3.51 15.80
C ARG A 215 -2.34 -4.95 15.70
N VAL A 216 -1.26 -5.19 14.94
CA VAL A 216 -0.67 -6.53 14.78
C VAL A 216 -0.21 -7.09 16.14
N ARG A 217 0.37 -6.26 17.02
CA ARG A 217 0.76 -6.68 18.37
C ARG A 217 -0.45 -7.05 19.23
N GLY A 218 -1.52 -6.25 19.20
CA GLY A 218 -2.76 -6.54 19.93
C GLY A 218 -3.38 -7.87 19.49
N GLN A 219 -3.42 -8.13 18.19
CA GLN A 219 -3.91 -9.41 17.64
C GLN A 219 -3.05 -10.60 18.09
N HIS A 220 -1.72 -10.46 18.09
CA HIS A 220 -0.82 -11.50 18.60
C HIS A 220 -0.99 -11.73 20.11
N GLN A 221 -1.18 -10.66 20.89
CA GLN A 221 -1.47 -10.77 22.32
C GLN A 221 -2.78 -11.52 22.53
N CYS A 222 -3.82 -11.23 21.73
CA CYS A 222 -5.09 -11.96 21.79
C CYS A 222 -4.89 -13.46 21.57
N VAL A 223 -4.16 -13.85 20.52
CA VAL A 223 -3.87 -15.26 20.22
C VAL A 223 -3.13 -15.95 21.37
N ARG A 224 -2.10 -15.29 21.94
CA ARG A 224 -1.33 -15.84 23.06
C ARG A 224 -2.18 -15.99 24.31
N LEU A 225 -2.99 -14.99 24.64
CA LEU A 225 -3.87 -15.01 25.80
C LEU A 225 -4.94 -16.09 25.64
N LEU A 226 -5.54 -16.22 24.46
CA LEU A 226 -6.51 -17.25 24.13
C LEU A 226 -5.92 -18.67 24.29
N ALA A 227 -4.71 -18.90 23.77
CA ALA A 227 -4.01 -20.18 23.92
C ALA A 227 -3.68 -20.50 25.40
N LYS A 228 -3.30 -19.48 26.19
CA LYS A 228 -3.03 -19.61 27.63
C LYS A 228 -4.32 -19.90 28.40
N ALA A 229 -5.40 -19.17 28.12
CA ALA A 229 -6.70 -19.36 28.75
C ALA A 229 -7.28 -20.75 28.45
N LYS A 230 -7.09 -21.27 27.24
CA LYS A 230 -7.42 -22.65 26.88
C LYS A 230 -6.65 -23.65 27.74
N LYS A 231 -5.32 -23.50 27.82
CA LYS A 231 -4.46 -24.41 28.60
C LYS A 231 -4.84 -24.45 30.09
N ASN A 232 -5.31 -23.33 30.62
CA ASN A 232 -5.67 -23.18 32.02
C ASN A 232 -7.18 -23.41 32.31
N ASN A 233 -7.99 -23.77 31.31
CA ASN A 233 -9.46 -23.90 31.42
C ASN A 233 -10.18 -22.65 31.98
N CYS A 234 -9.64 -21.45 31.75
CA CYS A 234 -10.19 -20.19 32.29
C CYS A 234 -11.33 -19.61 31.43
N LEU A 235 -11.53 -20.13 30.21
CA LEU A 235 -12.50 -19.59 29.24
C LEU A 235 -13.97 -19.77 29.69
N ALA A 236 -14.26 -20.75 30.55
CA ALA A 236 -15.61 -21.02 31.07
C ALA A 236 -16.09 -20.00 32.11
N SER A 237 -15.20 -19.14 32.62
CA SER A 237 -15.53 -18.09 33.59
C SER A 237 -15.48 -16.71 32.92
N PRO A 238 -16.62 -16.19 32.41
CA PRO A 238 -16.66 -14.94 31.64
C PRO A 238 -16.28 -13.70 32.46
N GLY A 239 -16.32 -13.78 33.79
CA GLY A 239 -15.91 -12.70 34.70
C GLY A 239 -14.41 -12.67 35.02
N SER A 240 -13.62 -13.63 34.54
CA SER A 240 -12.18 -13.71 34.84
C SER A 240 -11.41 -12.52 34.23
N PRO A 241 -10.32 -12.08 34.88
CA PRO A 241 -9.48 -10.99 34.34
C PRO A 241 -8.91 -11.34 32.96
N GLU A 242 -8.69 -12.62 32.67
CA GLU A 242 -8.25 -13.10 31.35
C GLU A 242 -9.30 -12.87 30.26
N VAL A 243 -10.59 -13.13 30.53
CA VAL A 243 -11.66 -12.90 29.55
C VAL A 243 -11.90 -11.41 29.34
N GLN A 244 -11.79 -10.58 30.38
CA GLN A 244 -11.87 -9.13 30.25
C GLN A 244 -10.72 -8.57 29.38
N GLU A 245 -9.50 -9.05 29.61
CA GLU A 245 -8.35 -8.66 28.78
C GLU A 245 -8.48 -9.19 27.35
N LEU A 246 -9.04 -10.39 27.16
CA LEU A 246 -9.35 -10.93 25.84
C LEU A 246 -10.36 -10.05 25.09
N LYS A 247 -11.40 -9.57 25.77
CA LYS A 247 -12.38 -8.62 25.21
C LYS A 247 -11.73 -7.31 24.79
N ARG A 248 -10.80 -6.78 25.60
CA ARG A 248 -10.01 -5.59 25.23
C ARG A 248 -9.14 -5.84 24.00
N LEU A 249 -8.51 -7.01 23.94
CA LEU A 249 -7.64 -7.38 22.82
C LEU A 249 -8.45 -7.67 21.54
N PHE A 250 -9.72 -8.05 21.68
CA PHE A 250 -10.65 -8.26 20.57
C PHE A 250 -10.89 -6.97 19.77
N ASN A 251 -10.82 -5.80 20.42
CA ASN A 251 -10.95 -4.49 19.76
C ASN A 251 -9.80 -4.15 18.81
N TYR A 252 -8.71 -4.94 18.78
CA TYR A 252 -7.65 -4.80 17.78
C TYR A 252 -7.97 -5.56 16.47
N PHE A 253 -9.07 -6.31 16.40
CA PHE A 253 -9.57 -6.86 15.14
C PHE A 253 -10.36 -5.81 14.35
N GLU A 254 -10.64 -6.13 13.09
CA GLU A 254 -11.49 -5.29 12.27
C GLU A 254 -12.94 -5.60 12.63
N LEU A 255 -13.51 -4.73 13.46
CA LEU A 255 -14.91 -4.73 13.85
C LEU A 255 -15.71 -3.90 12.85
N ASP A 256 -16.95 -4.30 12.59
CA ASP A 256 -17.92 -3.47 11.88
C ASP A 256 -18.69 -2.55 12.86
N ASP A 257 -19.70 -1.85 12.34
CA ASP A 257 -20.55 -0.95 13.12
C ASP A 257 -21.35 -1.65 14.23
N LYS A 258 -21.42 -2.98 14.20
CA LYS A 258 -22.11 -3.83 15.19
C LYS A 258 -21.14 -4.52 16.17
N GLU A 259 -19.85 -4.17 16.14
CA GLU A 259 -18.80 -4.82 16.93
C GLU A 259 -18.56 -6.30 16.58
N GLU A 260 -18.80 -6.68 15.33
CA GLU A 260 -18.64 -8.06 14.84
C GLU A 260 -17.34 -8.22 14.03
N VAL A 261 -16.61 -9.32 14.28
CA VAL A 261 -15.37 -9.66 13.55
C VAL A 261 -15.67 -10.56 12.37
N SER A 262 -15.04 -10.29 11.24
CA SER A 262 -15.14 -11.15 10.05
C SER A 262 -14.72 -12.60 10.32
N ALA A 263 -15.51 -13.56 9.83
CA ALA A 263 -15.21 -14.99 9.86
C ALA A 263 -13.83 -15.34 9.29
N ALA A 264 -13.30 -14.56 8.34
CA ALA A 264 -11.96 -14.78 7.79
C ALA A 264 -10.84 -14.50 8.80
N GLN A 265 -10.97 -13.43 9.60
CA GLN A 265 -10.01 -13.11 10.66
C GLN A 265 -10.08 -14.13 11.80
N LEU A 266 -11.31 -14.53 12.17
CA LEU A 266 -11.54 -15.52 13.23
C LEU A 266 -10.96 -16.88 12.89
N ARG A 267 -11.16 -17.37 11.66
CA ARG A 267 -10.57 -18.65 11.21
C ARG A 267 -9.06 -18.70 11.43
N HIS A 268 -8.38 -17.61 11.10
CA HIS A 268 -6.92 -17.53 11.26
C HIS A 268 -6.49 -17.51 12.73
N ILE A 269 -7.24 -16.82 13.60
CA ILE A 269 -6.97 -16.79 15.05
C ILE A 269 -7.16 -18.17 15.66
N LEU A 270 -8.23 -18.89 15.31
CA LEU A 270 -8.53 -20.23 15.84
C LEU A 270 -7.43 -21.24 15.49
N VAL A 271 -6.88 -21.16 14.27
CA VAL A 271 -5.74 -21.99 13.88
C VAL A 271 -4.48 -21.58 14.66
N LYS A 272 -4.15 -20.28 14.71
CA LYS A 272 -2.94 -19.79 15.42
C LYS A 272 -2.99 -20.07 16.93
N SER A 273 -4.16 -20.06 17.55
CA SER A 273 -4.35 -20.33 18.98
C SER A 273 -4.49 -21.82 19.32
N ARG A 274 -4.46 -22.70 18.32
CA ARG A 274 -4.66 -24.16 18.44
C ARG A 274 -6.07 -24.55 18.92
N LEU A 275 -7.07 -23.70 18.71
CA LEU A 275 -8.48 -24.04 18.87
C LEU A 275 -9.04 -24.80 17.65
N ALA A 276 -8.40 -24.69 16.48
CA ALA A 276 -8.73 -25.45 15.29
C ALA A 276 -7.50 -26.18 14.73
N ARG A 277 -7.71 -27.36 14.16
CA ARG A 277 -6.64 -28.19 13.58
C ARG A 277 -6.17 -27.72 12.18
N GLY A 278 -6.94 -26.84 11.55
CA GLY A 278 -6.65 -26.28 10.23
C GLY A 278 -7.73 -25.29 9.78
N MET A 279 -7.53 -24.68 8.60
CA MET A 279 -8.46 -23.64 8.09
C MET A 279 -9.87 -24.18 7.82
N GLU A 280 -10.02 -25.43 7.39
CA GLU A 280 -11.32 -26.07 7.16
C GLU A 280 -12.06 -26.35 8.48
N ASP A 281 -11.34 -26.84 9.48
CA ASP A 281 -11.87 -27.04 10.83
C ASP A 281 -12.31 -25.72 11.45
N ALA A 282 -11.49 -24.68 11.30
CA ALA A 282 -11.82 -23.34 11.74
C ALA A 282 -13.05 -22.79 10.99
N ALA A 283 -13.17 -23.03 9.69
CA ALA A 283 -14.33 -22.60 8.91
C ALA A 283 -15.62 -23.28 9.40
N ARG A 284 -15.59 -24.58 9.66
CA ARG A 284 -16.73 -25.31 10.22
C ARG A 284 -17.12 -24.79 11.60
N LYS A 285 -16.14 -24.56 12.49
CA LYS A 285 -16.40 -24.03 13.84
C LYS A 285 -17.03 -22.63 13.79
N VAL A 286 -16.49 -21.75 12.95
CA VAL A 286 -17.01 -20.39 12.77
C VAL A 286 -18.41 -20.40 12.18
N GLN A 287 -18.66 -21.23 11.17
CA GLN A 287 -19.99 -21.38 10.56
C GLN A 287 -21.04 -21.98 11.50
N ALA A 288 -20.62 -22.87 12.42
CA ALA A 288 -21.52 -23.44 13.42
C ALA A 288 -21.91 -22.41 14.51
N ALA A 289 -21.03 -21.45 14.80
CA ALA A 289 -21.29 -20.38 15.76
C ALA A 289 -22.04 -19.19 15.15
N ASP A 290 -21.86 -18.93 13.85
CA ASP A 290 -22.57 -17.92 13.04
C ASP A 290 -24.02 -18.38 12.75
N ARG A 291 -24.92 -18.15 13.73
CA ARG A 291 -26.33 -18.58 13.65
C ARG A 291 -27.16 -17.72 12.71
N ASP A 292 -26.83 -16.45 12.58
CA ASP A 292 -27.55 -15.50 11.73
C ASP A 292 -27.03 -15.48 10.29
N LYS A 293 -25.96 -16.21 10.00
CA LYS A 293 -25.30 -16.32 8.69
C LYS A 293 -24.84 -14.95 8.18
N SER A 294 -24.48 -14.05 9.10
CA SER A 294 -23.92 -12.74 8.78
C SER A 294 -22.52 -12.83 8.18
N GLY A 295 -21.82 -13.95 8.37
CA GLY A 295 -20.41 -14.10 8.02
C GLY A 295 -19.48 -13.35 8.98
N ARG A 296 -20.02 -12.86 10.11
CA ARG A 296 -19.32 -12.15 11.18
C ARG A 296 -19.77 -12.71 12.53
N LEU A 297 -18.95 -12.52 13.56
CA LEU A 297 -19.29 -13.00 14.90
C LEU A 297 -18.99 -11.93 15.94
N THR A 298 -19.91 -11.81 16.90
CA THR A 298 -19.74 -11.01 18.12
C THR A 298 -18.69 -11.64 19.05
N PHE A 299 -18.20 -10.85 20.02
CA PHE A 299 -17.28 -11.37 21.04
C PHE A 299 -17.87 -12.55 21.84
N ASP A 300 -19.16 -12.51 22.14
CA ASP A 300 -19.82 -13.54 22.95
C ASP A 300 -19.97 -14.87 22.18
N GLU A 301 -20.26 -14.81 20.87
CA GLU A 301 -20.27 -15.98 19.99
C GLU A 301 -18.88 -16.57 19.82
N PHE A 302 -17.88 -15.70 19.67
CA PHE A 302 -16.48 -16.12 19.62
C PHE A 302 -16.05 -16.80 20.93
N LEU A 303 -16.45 -16.27 22.09
CA LEU A 303 -16.12 -16.84 23.39
C LEU A 303 -16.77 -18.21 23.56
N LYS A 304 -18.05 -18.36 23.21
CA LYS A 304 -18.75 -19.67 23.21
C LYS A 304 -18.03 -20.69 22.33
N LEU A 305 -17.70 -20.29 21.10
CA LEU A 305 -16.92 -21.13 20.18
C LEU A 305 -15.58 -21.54 20.81
N ALA A 306 -14.88 -20.63 21.49
CA ALA A 306 -13.60 -20.92 22.12
C ALA A 306 -13.70 -21.84 23.34
N VAL A 307 -14.82 -21.82 24.08
CA VAL A 307 -15.11 -22.76 25.18
C VAL A 307 -15.41 -24.16 24.64
N ASP A 308 -16.16 -24.24 23.54
CA ASP A 308 -16.61 -25.51 22.94
C ASP A 308 -15.51 -26.24 22.11
N ALA A 309 -14.30 -25.66 22.00
CA ALA A 309 -13.28 -26.03 21.01
C ALA A 309 -12.02 -26.74 21.55
#